data_AF-A0A951RM87-F1
#
_entry.id   AF-A0A951RM87-F1
#
_cell.length_a   1.000
_cell.length_b   1.000
_cell.length_c   1.000
_cell.angle_alpha   90.00
_cell.angle_beta   90.00
_cell.angle_gamma   90.00
#
_symmetry.space_group_name_H-M   'P 1'
#
loop_
_entity.id
_entity.type
_entity.pdbx_description
1 polymer ?
#
loop_
_entity_poly.entity_id
_entity_poly.type
_entity_poly.pdbx_seq_one_letter_code
_entity_poly.pdbx_strand_id
1 'polypeptide(L)'
;MRRNFSSVLPAVLALLGFSMLLLSGCRKQQYEERIEGVWEVVDVSDIEPGQGEYWEMFNNNIDIFRYSTSDPSNFWLSQQGKYVIERKGTKMFLKLANLNYSTFNTSWEIFKLTNEKLIISIEVPGGIFYKEFVKKTGN
;
A
#
# COMPACT_ATOMS: atom_id res chain seq x y z
N MET A 1 -9.71 -30.45 -52.40
CA MET A 1 -9.02 -30.57 -51.09
C MET A 1 -9.67 -29.62 -50.10
N ARG A 2 -10.54 -30.12 -49.20
CA ARG A 2 -11.10 -29.32 -48.10
C ARG A 2 -10.12 -29.39 -46.93
N ARG A 3 -9.46 -28.26 -46.60
CA ARG A 3 -8.58 -28.17 -45.44
C ARG A 3 -9.44 -28.08 -44.17
N ASN A 4 -9.23 -29.04 -43.26
CA ASN A 4 -9.86 -29.10 -41.95
C ASN A 4 -9.43 -27.90 -41.10
N PHE A 5 -10.20 -26.81 -41.15
CA PHE A 5 -9.98 -25.60 -40.34
C PHE A 5 -10.54 -25.71 -38.91
N SER A 6 -11.22 -26.81 -38.55
CA SER A 6 -11.94 -26.91 -37.27
C SER A 6 -11.07 -27.32 -36.07
N SER A 7 -9.87 -27.88 -36.27
CA SER A 7 -9.03 -28.39 -35.16
C SER A 7 -8.10 -27.34 -34.54
N VAL A 8 -7.93 -26.18 -35.18
CA VAL A 8 -6.95 -25.17 -34.74
C VAL A 8 -7.57 -24.14 -33.80
N LEU A 9 -8.87 -23.83 -33.99
CA LEU A 9 -9.64 -22.91 -33.15
C LEU A 9 -9.61 -23.22 -31.64
N PRO A 10 -9.85 -24.47 -31.19
CA PRO A 10 -9.83 -24.78 -29.76
C PRO A 10 -8.42 -24.67 -29.15
N ALA A 11 -7.37 -24.98 -29.91
CA ALA A 11 -5.98 -24.88 -29.46
C ALA A 11 -5.55 -23.40 -29.29
N VAL A 12 -5.96 -22.53 -30.21
CA VAL A 12 -5.68 -21.09 -30.14
C VAL A 12 -6.43 -20.43 -28.96
N LEU A 13 -7.68 -20.82 -28.71
CA LEU A 13 -8.46 -20.33 -27.56
C LEU A 13 -7.87 -20.80 -26.21
N ALA A 14 -7.38 -22.04 -26.13
CA ALA A 14 -6.71 -22.54 -24.93
C ALA A 14 -5.39 -21.79 -24.65
N LEU A 15 -4.62 -21.45 -25.69
CA LEU A 15 -3.39 -20.67 -25.57
C LEU A 15 -3.66 -19.22 -25.11
N LEU A 16 -4.76 -18.61 -25.60
CA LEU A 16 -5.21 -17.29 -25.17
C LEU A 16 -5.70 -17.31 -23.71
N GLY A 17 -6.43 -18.35 -23.30
CA GLY A 17 -6.84 -18.53 -21.91
C GLY A 17 -5.65 -18.72 -20.95
N PHE A 18 -4.66 -19.50 -21.35
CA PHE A 18 -3.46 -19.75 -20.54
C PHE A 18 -2.57 -18.51 -20.42
N SER A 19 -2.43 -17.72 -21.50
CA SER A 19 -1.67 -16.46 -21.46
C SER A 19 -2.33 -15.39 -20.58
N MET A 20 -3.67 -15.34 -20.48
CA MET A 20 -4.36 -14.45 -19.55
C MET A 20 -4.09 -14.79 -18.08
N LEU A 21 -3.93 -16.07 -17.70
CA LEU A 21 -3.67 -16.48 -16.32
C LEU A 21 -2.26 -16.09 -15.83
N LEU A 22 -1.28 -16.05 -16.73
CA LEU A 22 0.10 -15.67 -16.38
C LEU A 22 0.25 -14.17 -16.08
N LEU A 23 -0.63 -13.32 -16.62
CA LEU A 23 -0.56 -11.87 -16.45
C LEU A 23 -1.14 -11.35 -15.13
N SER A 24 -1.93 -12.15 -14.41
CA SER A 24 -2.50 -11.76 -13.11
C SER A 24 -1.46 -11.68 -11.99
N GLY A 25 -0.39 -12.49 -12.05
CA GLY A 25 0.64 -12.57 -10.99
C GLY A 25 1.55 -11.33 -10.91
N CYS A 26 2.04 -10.83 -12.05
CA CYS A 26 2.98 -9.71 -12.09
C CYS A 26 2.45 -8.41 -11.48
N ARG A 27 1.14 -8.16 -11.54
CA ARG A 27 0.57 -6.90 -11.04
C ARG A 27 0.64 -6.79 -9.51
N LYS A 28 0.51 -7.89 -8.77
CA LYS A 28 0.53 -7.86 -7.30
C LYS A 28 1.92 -7.46 -6.78
N GLN A 29 2.95 -8.10 -7.32
CA GLN A 29 4.34 -7.87 -6.96
C GLN A 29 4.78 -6.42 -7.17
N GLN A 30 4.35 -5.78 -8.28
CA GLN A 30 4.68 -4.38 -8.56
C GLN A 30 4.16 -3.38 -7.53
N TYR A 31 3.06 -3.66 -6.83
CA TYR A 31 2.54 -2.75 -5.80
C TYR A 31 3.15 -3.02 -4.43
N GLU A 32 3.43 -4.29 -4.11
CA GLU A 32 4.18 -4.68 -2.92
C GLU A 32 5.58 -4.04 -2.93
N GLU A 33 6.26 -4.05 -4.08
CA GLU A 33 7.56 -3.36 -4.23
C GLU A 33 7.45 -1.82 -4.10
N ARG A 34 6.30 -1.22 -4.48
CA ARG A 34 6.12 0.24 -4.41
C ARG A 34 5.87 0.74 -2.99
N ILE A 35 5.06 0.01 -2.23
CA ILE A 35 4.72 0.40 -0.84
C ILE A 35 5.91 0.23 0.09
N GLU A 36 6.84 -0.70 -0.19
CA GLU A 36 8.03 -0.89 0.66
C GLU A 36 8.93 0.34 0.68
N GLY A 37 9.31 0.80 1.87
CA GLY A 37 10.15 1.97 2.06
C GLY A 37 9.84 2.77 3.33
N VAL A 38 10.50 3.91 3.44
CA VAL A 38 10.30 4.88 4.52
C VAL A 38 9.42 6.02 4.01
N TRP A 39 8.35 6.33 4.73
CA TRP A 39 7.30 7.26 4.32
C TRP A 39 7.09 8.33 5.38
N GLU A 40 7.39 9.59 5.06
CA GLU A 40 7.17 10.73 5.95
C GLU A 40 5.77 11.29 5.76
N VAL A 41 5.05 11.49 6.85
CA VAL A 41 3.75 12.15 6.82
C VAL A 41 3.96 13.65 6.57
N VAL A 42 3.31 14.21 5.54
CA VAL A 42 3.48 15.63 5.17
C VAL A 42 2.24 16.49 5.41
N ASP A 43 1.05 15.89 5.44
CA ASP A 43 -0.20 16.59 5.73
C ASP A 43 -1.15 15.67 6.52
N VAL A 44 -1.72 16.23 7.58
CA VAL A 44 -2.48 15.46 8.58
C VAL A 44 -3.42 16.32 9.39
N SER A 45 -4.59 15.74 9.65
CA SER A 45 -5.58 16.23 10.61
C SER A 45 -5.40 15.68 12.03
N ASP A 46 -4.41 14.81 12.31
CA ASP A 46 -4.33 14.02 13.56
C ASP A 46 -2.94 13.98 14.26
N ILE A 47 -1.95 14.74 13.80
CA ILE A 47 -0.65 14.83 14.51
C ILE A 47 -0.69 16.01 15.48
N GLU A 48 -0.22 15.77 16.71
CA GLU A 48 -0.06 16.81 17.72
C GLU A 48 0.83 17.95 17.20
N PRO A 49 0.47 19.22 17.43
CA PRO A 49 1.29 20.35 16.99
C PRO A 49 2.75 20.21 17.45
N GLY A 50 3.69 20.37 16.52
CA GLY A 50 5.13 20.26 16.80
C GLY A 50 5.68 18.83 16.78
N GLN A 51 4.87 17.85 16.36
CA GLN A 51 5.32 16.48 16.13
C GLN A 51 5.35 16.16 14.63
N GLY A 52 6.28 15.31 14.21
CA GLY A 52 6.29 14.66 12.91
C GLY A 52 6.17 13.15 13.07
N GLU A 53 5.85 12.47 11.97
CA GLU A 53 5.67 11.02 11.93
C GLU A 53 6.23 10.47 10.63
N TYR A 54 6.90 9.31 10.70
CA TYR A 54 7.23 8.54 9.51
C TYR A 54 7.02 7.05 9.74
N TRP A 55 6.70 6.33 8.67
CA TRP A 55 6.38 4.91 8.67
C TRP A 55 7.46 4.16 7.90
N GLU A 56 8.01 3.10 8.48
CA GLU A 56 8.89 2.16 7.79
C GLU A 56 8.09 0.91 7.46
N MET A 57 7.97 0.59 6.18
CA MET A 57 7.21 -0.56 5.69
C MET A 57 8.13 -1.49 4.90
N PHE A 58 8.47 -2.64 5.49
CA PHE A 58 9.36 -3.63 4.86
C PHE A 58 8.96 -5.05 5.25
N ASN A 59 8.95 -5.98 4.28
CA ASN A 59 8.70 -7.40 4.54
C ASN A 59 7.41 -7.65 5.36
N ASN A 60 6.33 -6.94 5.01
CA ASN A 60 5.03 -6.96 5.72
C ASN A 60 5.06 -6.47 7.17
N ASN A 61 6.15 -5.85 7.63
CA ASN A 61 6.22 -5.17 8.92
C ASN A 61 6.02 -3.67 8.74
N ILE A 62 5.35 -3.05 9.69
CA ILE A 62 5.24 -1.60 9.77
C ILE A 62 5.73 -1.13 11.13
N ASP A 63 6.69 -0.20 11.11
CA ASP A 63 7.15 0.52 12.29
C ASP A 63 6.81 2.01 12.10
N ILE A 64 6.14 2.59 13.10
CA ILE A 64 5.70 4.00 13.09
C ILE A 64 6.55 4.75 14.10
N PHE A 65 7.29 5.74 13.62
CA PHE A 65 8.15 6.59 14.42
C PHE A 65 7.58 7.99 14.53
N ARG A 66 7.79 8.61 15.70
CA ARG A 66 7.47 10.02 15.93
C ARG A 66 8.72 10.79 16.32
N TYR A 67 8.71 12.08 16.05
CA TYR A 67 9.82 12.97 16.36
C TYR A 67 9.30 14.39 16.65
N SER A 68 10.07 15.15 17.41
CA SER A 68 9.78 16.59 17.57
C SER A 68 10.19 17.33 16.31
N THR A 69 9.34 18.20 15.76
CA THR A 69 9.71 19.02 14.59
C THR A 69 10.85 20.00 14.90
N SER A 70 11.11 20.29 16.18
CA SER A 70 12.26 21.09 16.62
C SER A 70 13.57 20.31 16.66
N ASP A 71 13.51 18.99 16.72
CA ASP A 71 14.67 18.08 16.70
C ASP A 71 14.32 16.78 15.95
N PRO A 72 14.28 16.83 14.60
CA PRO A 72 13.88 15.68 13.78
C PRO A 72 14.84 14.49 13.86
N SER A 73 16.03 14.69 14.40
CA SER A 73 17.04 13.63 14.55
C SER A 73 16.74 12.68 15.71
N ASN A 74 15.96 13.16 16.69
CA ASN A 74 15.56 12.39 17.85
C ASN A 74 14.15 11.83 17.65
N PHE A 75 14.10 10.66 17.01
CA PHE A 75 12.87 9.92 16.79
C PHE A 75 12.78 8.70 17.71
N TRP A 76 11.57 8.27 18.01
CA TRP A 76 11.30 7.05 18.78
C TRP A 76 10.21 6.21 18.15
N LEU A 77 10.30 4.90 18.35
CA LEU A 77 9.30 3.94 17.90
C LEU A 77 8.01 4.16 18.71
N SER A 78 6.94 4.57 18.03
CA SER A 78 5.62 4.78 18.62
C SER A 78 4.74 3.54 18.52
N GLN A 79 4.79 2.83 17.38
CA GLN A 79 3.99 1.63 17.13
C GLN A 79 4.75 0.65 16.24
N GLN A 80 4.44 -0.63 16.38
CA GLN A 80 4.93 -1.70 15.52
C GLN A 80 3.76 -2.61 15.18
N GLY A 81 3.74 -3.16 13.97
CA GLY A 81 2.67 -4.04 13.52
C GLY A 81 2.97 -4.73 12.19
N LYS A 82 1.91 -5.13 11.51
CA LYS A 82 1.94 -5.77 10.20
C LYS A 82 1.11 -4.99 9.19
N TYR A 83 1.51 -5.07 7.93
CA TYR A 83 0.72 -4.53 6.84
C TYR A 83 0.62 -5.50 5.65
N VAL A 84 -0.47 -5.36 4.89
CA VAL A 84 -0.65 -6.03 3.60
C VAL A 84 -1.42 -5.12 2.64
N ILE A 85 -1.09 -5.22 1.35
CA ILE A 85 -1.83 -4.55 0.28
C ILE A 85 -2.89 -5.51 -0.27
N GLU A 86 -4.15 -5.13 -0.16
CA GLU A 86 -5.28 -5.87 -0.73
C GLU A 86 -5.87 -5.09 -1.92
N ARG A 87 -6.26 -5.79 -2.98
CA ARG A 87 -7.01 -5.20 -4.10
C ARG A 87 -8.41 -5.78 -4.13
N LYS A 88 -9.44 -4.92 -4.12
CA LYS A 88 -10.85 -5.32 -4.27
C LYS A 88 -11.45 -4.57 -5.44
N GLY A 89 -11.54 -5.25 -6.59
CA GLY A 89 -11.95 -4.65 -7.85
C GLY A 89 -10.97 -3.57 -8.33
N THR A 90 -11.46 -2.33 -8.47
CA THR A 90 -10.68 -1.16 -8.88
C THR A 90 -9.98 -0.47 -7.70
N LYS A 91 -10.40 -0.75 -6.47
CA LYS A 91 -9.85 -0.14 -5.25
C LYS A 91 -8.69 -0.95 -4.68
N MET A 92 -7.78 -0.25 -4.02
CA MET A 92 -6.64 -0.81 -3.31
C MET A 92 -6.69 -0.39 -1.85
N PHE A 93 -6.25 -1.27 -0.95
CA PHE A 93 -6.32 -1.07 0.48
C PHE A 93 -4.99 -1.42 1.15
N LEU A 94 -4.55 -0.56 2.06
CA LEU A 94 -3.51 -0.86 3.04
C LEU A 94 -4.18 -1.39 4.29
N LYS A 95 -4.04 -2.67 4.58
CA LYS A 95 -4.58 -3.27 5.79
C LYS A 95 -3.50 -3.33 6.85
N LEU A 96 -3.76 -2.71 7.98
CA LEU A 96 -2.87 -2.68 9.13
C LEU A 96 -3.39 -3.61 10.23
N ALA A 97 -2.47 -4.24 10.94
CA ALA A 97 -2.80 -5.13 12.05
C ALA A 97 -1.70 -5.09 13.12
N ASN A 98 -2.07 -5.50 14.34
CA ASN A 98 -1.17 -5.62 15.50
C ASN A 98 -0.50 -4.31 15.95
N LEU A 99 -1.03 -3.15 15.55
CA LEU A 99 -0.64 -1.85 16.13
C LEU A 99 -1.22 -1.70 17.53
N ASN A 100 -0.52 -0.95 18.39
CA ASN A 100 -0.96 -0.68 19.77
C ASN A 100 -2.30 0.08 19.83
N TYR A 101 -2.56 0.96 18.84
CA TYR A 101 -3.82 1.68 18.75
C TYR A 101 -4.80 0.95 17.82
N SER A 102 -5.83 0.36 18.42
CA SER A 102 -6.81 -0.49 17.73
C SER A 102 -7.56 0.22 16.60
N THR A 103 -7.77 1.53 16.71
CA THR A 103 -8.44 2.34 15.66
C THR A 103 -7.73 2.25 14.31
N PHE A 104 -6.41 2.06 14.30
CA PHE A 104 -5.63 1.98 13.06
C PHE A 104 -5.56 0.55 12.49
N ASN A 105 -5.92 -0.47 13.27
CA ASN A 105 -5.90 -1.89 12.87
C ASN A 105 -7.08 -2.26 11.95
N THR A 106 -7.08 -1.71 10.74
CA THR A 106 -8.18 -1.85 9.76
C THR A 106 -7.67 -1.61 8.34
N SER A 107 -8.59 -1.65 7.37
CA SER A 107 -8.31 -1.38 5.96
C SER A 107 -8.44 0.10 5.63
N TRP A 108 -7.32 0.71 5.25
CA TRP A 108 -7.25 2.06 4.72
C TRP A 108 -7.34 2.01 3.19
N GLU A 109 -8.22 2.79 2.57
CA GLU A 109 -8.27 2.93 1.12
C GLU A 109 -7.06 3.71 0.62
N ILE A 110 -6.35 3.15 -0.36
CA ILE A 110 -5.23 3.81 -1.06
C ILE A 110 -5.79 4.54 -2.28
N PHE A 111 -5.77 5.87 -2.25
CA PHE A 111 -6.14 6.70 -3.40
C PHE A 111 -5.00 6.86 -4.40
N LYS A 112 -3.77 6.93 -3.88
CA LYS A 112 -2.57 7.13 -4.70
C LYS A 112 -1.40 6.37 -4.10
N LEU A 113 -0.73 5.58 -4.93
CA LEU A 113 0.53 4.91 -4.62
C LEU A 113 1.47 5.02 -5.82
N THR A 114 2.47 5.90 -5.70
CA THR A 114 3.59 6.02 -6.64
C THR A 114 4.91 5.68 -5.93
N ASN A 115 6.05 5.82 -6.61
CA ASN A 115 7.36 5.66 -5.97
C ASN A 115 7.70 6.78 -4.97
N GLU A 116 6.92 7.86 -4.94
CA GLU A 116 7.23 9.08 -4.18
C GLU A 116 6.09 9.50 -3.24
N LYS A 117 4.85 9.14 -3.56
CA LYS A 117 3.67 9.59 -2.84
C LYS A 117 2.74 8.44 -2.49
N LEU A 118 2.22 8.48 -1.27
CA LEU A 118 1.16 7.61 -0.77
C LEU A 118 0.06 8.49 -0.17
N ILE A 119 -1.19 8.27 -0.59
CA ILE A 119 -2.35 8.93 -0.01
C ILE A 119 -3.34 7.85 0.39
N ILE A 120 -3.68 7.81 1.67
CA ILE A 120 -4.61 6.84 2.25
C ILE A 120 -5.72 7.52 3.04
N SER A 121 -6.85 6.83 3.18
CA SER A 121 -7.90 7.24 4.10
C SER A 121 -8.59 6.08 4.78
N ILE A 122 -9.28 6.40 5.87
CA ILE A 122 -10.19 5.51 6.57
C ILE A 122 -11.45 6.30 6.92
N GLU A 123 -12.60 5.69 6.68
CA GLU A 123 -13.87 6.17 7.19
C GLU A 123 -14.11 5.59 8.58
N VAL A 124 -14.35 6.46 9.56
CA VAL A 124 -14.68 6.09 10.94
C VAL A 124 -16.00 6.75 11.35
N PRO A 125 -16.65 6.30 12.44
CA PRO A 125 -17.74 7.07 13.03
C PRO A 125 -17.29 8.51 13.33
N GLY A 126 -17.94 9.49 12.70
CA GLY A 126 -17.65 10.92 12.90
C GLY A 126 -16.81 11.60 11.81
N GLY A 127 -16.31 10.87 10.80
CA GLY A 127 -15.65 11.50 9.66
C GLY A 127 -14.71 10.59 8.88
N ILE A 128 -13.88 11.22 8.05
CA ILE A 128 -12.85 10.54 7.26
C ILE A 128 -11.49 11.07 7.71
N PHE A 129 -10.58 10.17 8.06
CA PHE A 129 -9.18 10.51 8.30
C PHE A 129 -8.38 10.34 7.01
N TYR A 130 -7.56 11.33 6.68
CA TYR A 130 -6.65 11.33 5.54
C TYR A 130 -5.21 11.43 6.03
N LYS A 131 -4.32 10.68 5.37
CA LYS A 131 -2.87 10.85 5.54
C LYS A 131 -2.21 10.91 4.16
N GLU A 132 -1.41 11.96 3.96
CA GLU A 132 -0.50 12.06 2.81
C GLU A 132 0.94 11.81 3.27
N PHE A 133 1.64 10.99 2.50
CA PHE A 133 3.04 10.67 2.74
C PHE A 133 3.90 10.98 1.52
N VAL A 134 5.15 11.35 1.80
CA VAL A 134 6.23 11.40 0.83
C VAL A 134 7.26 10.33 1.16
N LYS A 135 7.72 9.59 0.15
CA LYS A 135 8.74 8.56 0.34
C LYS A 135 10.09 9.22 0.60
N LYS A 136 10.75 8.89 1.71
CA LYS A 136 12.14 9.28 1.95
C LYS A 136 13.02 8.50 0.98
N THR A 137 13.64 9.21 0.04
CA THR A 137 14.75 8.65 -0.73
C THR A 137 15.95 8.54 0.20
N GLY A 138 16.56 7.36 0.29
CA GLY A 138 17.72 7.14 1.17
C GLY A 138 18.83 8.16 0.90
N ASN A 139 19.46 8.62 1.99
CA ASN A 139 20.79 9.21 1.95
C ASN A 139 21.84 8.10 2.05
#